data_AF-A0A026WKT3-F1
#
_entry.id   AF-A0A026WKT3-F1
#
_cell.length_a   1.000
_cell.length_b   1.000
_cell.length_c   1.000
_cell.angle_alpha   90.00
_cell.angle_beta   90.00
_cell.angle_gamma   90.00
#
_symmetry.space_group_name_H-M   'P 1'
#
loop_
_entity.id
_entity.type
_entity.pdbx_description
1 polymer ?
#
loop_
_entity_poly.entity_id
_entity_poly.type
_entity_poly.pdbx_seq_one_letter_code
_entity_poly.pdbx_strand_id
1 'polypeptide(L)' 'MEKFKIRVIYEYEFRRGTTVSETARNIDAVFGEGSTTKATVGNWFKNFRDGDFSLANEPRG' A
#
# COMPACT_ATOMS: atom_id res chain seq x y z
N MET A 1 -13.50 -1.06 -6.01
CA MET A 1 -12.22 -0.45 -6.41
C MET A 1 -11.23 -1.57 -6.74
N GLU A 2 -10.55 -1.56 -7.88
CA GLU A 2 -9.53 -2.57 -8.18
C GLU A 2 -8.42 -2.47 -7.12
N LYS A 3 -8.26 -3.50 -6.29
CA LYS A 3 -7.21 -3.58 -5.25
C LYS A 3 -5.82 -3.32 -5.83
N PHE A 4 -5.63 -3.61 -7.11
CA PHE A 4 -4.41 -3.31 -7.87
C PHE A 4 -4.06 -1.81 -7.86
N LYS A 5 -5.03 -0.90 -8.01
CA LYS A 5 -4.77 0.55 -8.06
C LYS A 5 -4.17 1.07 -6.76
N ILE A 6 -4.71 0.66 -5.61
CA ILE A 6 -4.15 1.06 -4.31
C ILE A 6 -2.76 0.44 -4.09
N ARG A 7 -2.52 -0.78 -4.57
CA ARG A 7 -1.21 -1.45 -4.46
C ARG A 7 -0.12 -0.73 -5.25
N VAL A 8 -0.42 -0.29 -6.47
CA VAL A 8 0.49 0.56 -7.26
C VAL A 8 0.83 1.86 -6.53
N ILE A 9 -0.13 2.43 -5.81
CA ILE A 9 0.09 3.65 -5.01
C ILE A 9 1.00 3.37 -3.81
N TYR A 10 0.85 2.22 -3.14
CA TYR A 10 1.78 1.83 -2.07
C TYR A 10 3.22 1.75 -2.58
N GLU A 11 3.43 1.16 -3.76
CA GLU A 11 4.77 1.07 -4.35
C GLU A 11 5.32 2.47 -4.68
N TYR A 12 4.51 3.31 -5.32
CA TYR A 12 4.89 4.68 -5.64
C TYR A 12 5.30 5.48 -4.39
N GLU A 13 4.48 5.41 -3.34
CA GLU A 13 4.74 6.09 -2.07
C GLU A 13 5.97 5.53 -1.35
N PHE A 14 6.18 4.21 -1.41
CA PHE A 14 7.38 3.58 -0.90
C PHE A 14 8.65 4.08 -1.61
N ARG A 15 8.64 4.14 -2.95
CA ARG A 15 9.77 4.66 -3.75
C ARG A 15 10.03 6.15 -3.51
N ARG A 16 8.98 6.92 -3.21
CA ARG A 16 9.11 8.33 -2.77
C ARG A 16 9.72 8.49 -1.38
N GLY A 17 9.75 7.43 -0.58
CA GLY A 17 10.22 7.47 0.80
C GLY A 17 9.22 8.08 1.78
N THR A 18 7.93 8.09 1.45
CA THR A 18 6.90 8.55 2.39
C THR A 18 6.69 7.55 3.52
N THR A 19 6.16 8.00 4.65
CA THR A 19 5.92 7.11 5.80
C THR A 19 4.59 6.38 5.67
N VAL A 20 4.46 5.22 6.33
CA VAL A 20 3.21 4.43 6.39
C VAL A 20 1.99 5.27 6.79
N SER A 21 2.16 6.21 7.73
CA SER A 21 1.07 7.09 8.17
C SER A 21 0.69 8.12 7.11
N GLU A 22 1.66 8.63 6.36
CA GLU A 22 1.46 9.62 5.30
C GLU A 22 0.80 8.97 4.09
N THR A 23 1.29 7.82 3.64
CA THR A 23 0.68 7.02 2.58
C THR A 23 -0.78 6.69 2.89
N ALA A 24 -1.10 6.26 4.12
CA ALA A 24 -2.47 5.94 4.50
C ALA A 24 -3.39 7.18 4.41
N ARG A 25 -2.92 8.33 4.89
CA ARG A 25 -3.67 9.60 4.80
C ARG A 25 -3.86 10.07 3.35
N ASN A 26 -2.83 9.96 2.52
CA ASN A 26 -2.91 10.35 1.10
C ASN A 26 -3.94 9.49 0.36
N ILE A 27 -3.96 8.18 0.65
CA ILE A 27 -4.92 7.26 0.04
C ILE A 27 -6.34 7.56 0.53
N ASP A 28 -6.56 7.72 1.84
CA ASP A 28 -7.89 8.07 2.36
C ASP A 28 -8.37 9.43 1.83
N ALA A 29 -7.47 10.40 1.62
CA ALA A 29 -7.81 11.71 1.05
C ALA A 29 -8.26 11.64 -0.42
N VAL A 30 -7.71 10.70 -1.21
CA VAL A 30 -8.03 10.56 -2.65
C VAL A 30 -9.21 9.60 -2.88
N PHE A 31 -9.28 8.52 -2.11
CA PHE A 31 -10.23 7.42 -2.34
C PHE A 31 -11.39 7.38 -1.33
N GLY A 32 -11.34 8.22 -0.29
CA GLY A 32 -12.31 8.25 0.80
C GLY A 32 -11.81 7.51 2.04
N GLU A 33 -12.32 7.91 3.19
CA GLU A 33 -11.94 7.34 4.49
C GLU A 33 -12.21 5.83 4.54
N GLY A 34 -11.23 5.06 5.05
CA GLY A 34 -11.31 3.61 5.13
C GLY A 34 -10.91 2.88 3.85
N SER A 35 -10.34 3.60 2.86
CA SER A 35 -9.78 2.99 1.66
C SER A 35 -8.53 2.17 1.94
N THR A 36 -7.78 2.54 2.98
CA THR A 36 -6.67 1.73 3.50
C THR A 36 -6.55 1.85 5.02
N THR A 37 -5.71 1.00 5.60
CA THR A 37 -5.31 1.11 7.01
C THR A 37 -3.79 1.16 7.11
N LYS A 38 -3.28 1.83 8.14
CA LYS A 38 -1.84 1.86 8.42
C LYS A 38 -1.22 0.46 8.53
N ALA A 39 -1.98 -0.51 9.07
CA ALA A 39 -1.54 -1.90 9.16
C ALA A 39 -1.36 -2.53 7.76
N THR A 40 -2.31 -2.29 6.85
CA THR A 40 -2.21 -2.75 5.46
C THR A 40 -1.02 -2.13 4.75
N VAL A 41 -0.84 -0.81 4.86
CA VAL A 41 0.29 -0.09 4.25
C VAL A 41 1.62 -0.60 4.83
N GLY A 42 1.70 -0.80 6.15
CA GLY A 42 2.89 -1.32 6.82
C GLY A 42 3.29 -2.72 6.34
N ASN A 43 2.32 -3.61 6.10
CA ASN A 43 2.60 -4.95 5.56
C ASN A 43 3.16 -4.86 4.14
N TRP A 44 2.62 -4.00 3.29
CA TRP A 44 3.15 -3.78 1.94
C TRP A 44 4.56 -3.19 1.97
N PHE A 45 4.81 -2.20 2.81
CA PHE A 45 6.13 -1.60 2.98
C PHE A 45 7.17 -2.61 3.47
N LYS A 46 6.76 -3.58 4.30
CA LYS A 46 7.63 -4.67 4.71
C LYS A 46 8.01 -5.55 3.51
N ASN A 47 7.03 -5.99 2.71
CA ASN A 47 7.28 -6.77 1.50
C ASN A 47 8.20 -6.03 0.52
N PHE A 48 7.98 -4.73 0.30
CA PHE A 48 8.82 -3.93 -0.59
C PHE A 48 10.26 -3.78 -0.08
N ARG A 49 10.49 -3.75 1.24
CA ARG A 49 11.84 -3.77 1.83
C ARG A 49 12.53 -5.10 1.62
N ASP A 50 11.77 -6.19 1.60
CA ASP A 50 12.26 -7.54 1.31
C ASP A 50 12.45 -7.78 -0.20
N GLY A 51 12.15 -6.78 -1.04
CA GLY A 51 12.29 -6.83 -2.50
C GLY A 51 11.10 -7.46 -3.23
N ASP A 52 10.03 -7.79 -2.51
CA ASP A 52 8.80 -8.35 -3.07
C ASP A 52 7.84 -7.22 -3.48
N PHE A 53 7.83 -6.93 -4.78
CA PHE A 53 6.91 -6.00 -5.43
C PHE A 53 5.75 -6.71 -6.13
N SER A 54 5.51 -7.98 -5.83
CA SER A 54 4.41 -8.70 -6.45
C SER A 54 3.07 -8.10 -6.00
N LEU A 55 2.42 -7.37 -6.90
CA LEU A 55 1.11 -6.74 -6.65
C LEU A 55 -0.03 -7.77 -6.66
N ALA A 56 0.29 -9.07 -6.77
CA ALA A 56 -0.65 -10.18 -6.76
C ALA A 56 -1.04 -10.54 -5.31
N ASN A 57 -2.28 -10.97 -5.11
CA ASN A 57 -2.65 -11.58 -3.85
C ASN A 57 -2.17 -13.03 -3.92
N GLU A 58 -1.10 -13.39 -3.22
CA GLU A 58 -0.75 -14.80 -3.11
C GLU A 58 -1.95 -15.54 -2.49
N PRO A 59 -2.44 -16.63 -3.10
CA PRO A 59 -3.51 -17.41 -2.51
C PRO A 59 -2.98 -17.97 -1.19
N ARG A 60 -3.58 -17.54 -0.08
CA ARG A 60 -3.34 -18.16 1.21
C ARG A 60 -4.03 -19.53 1.17
N GLY A 61 -3.22 -20.58 0.99
CA GLY A 61 -3.64 -21.96 1.24
C GLY A 61 -3.96 -22.21 2.70
#